data_AF-A0A3D9ZGA4-F1
#
_entry.id   AF-A0A3D9ZGA4-F1
#
_cell.length_a   1.000
_cell.length_b   1.000
_cell.length_c   1.000
_cell.angle_alpha   90.00
_cell.angle_beta   90.00
_cell.angle_gamma   90.00
#
_symmetry.space_group_name_H-M   'P 1'
#
loop_
_entity.id
_entity.type
_entity.pdbx_description
1 polymer ?
#
loop_
_entity_poly.entity_id
_entity_poly.type
_entity_poly.pdbx_seq_one_letter_code
_entity_poly.pdbx_strand_id
1 'polypeptide(L)'
;MRNNGLIALAATLLLAGCTAEPIPAARPTAPPSEPPVELDTQDCGALSLRLGQNVPASVLQCVIDAAGARRPARLVITRPTVEGDPFTTSYAVAVDGRVEVTTDARADRFGSGQVERQTCAGPTVQDDHWLSFATCSSPELVGGNHRNVGCPGPDPGANMCRVSLALAVGGADLLTTP
;
A
#
# COMPACT_ATOMS: atom_id res chain seq x y z
N MET A 1 -61.24 31.21 -53.00
CA MET A 1 -61.10 31.52 -54.43
C MET A 1 -59.89 30.73 -54.92
N ARG A 2 -60.12 29.77 -55.82
CA ARG A 2 -59.06 29.02 -56.52
C ARG A 2 -58.42 29.97 -57.53
N ASN A 3 -57.10 29.90 -57.74
CA ASN A 3 -56.56 30.05 -59.08
C ASN A 3 -55.18 29.41 -59.23
N ASN A 4 -55.09 28.63 -60.31
CA ASN A 4 -53.99 27.82 -60.80
C ASN A 4 -52.95 28.65 -61.54
N GLY A 5 -51.77 28.08 -61.79
CA GLY A 5 -50.95 28.50 -62.92
C GLY A 5 -49.52 27.93 -62.94
N LEU A 6 -49.35 26.84 -63.69
CA LEU A 6 -48.08 26.21 -64.09
C LEU A 6 -47.17 27.12 -64.93
N ILE A 7 -45.91 26.67 -65.09
CA ILE A 7 -44.90 26.86 -66.19
C ILE A 7 -43.56 27.29 -65.57
N ALA A 8 -42.35 26.89 -65.97
CA ALA A 8 -41.71 25.75 -66.63
C ALA A 8 -40.19 26.11 -66.69
N LEU A 9 -39.31 25.09 -66.60
CA LEU A 9 -37.96 24.99 -67.21
C LEU A 9 -36.94 26.15 -67.09
N ALA A 10 -35.77 25.88 -66.47
CA ALA A 10 -34.47 25.96 -67.15
C ALA A 10 -33.32 25.45 -66.24
N ALA A 11 -32.44 24.66 -66.84
CA ALA A 11 -31.32 23.95 -66.24
C ALA A 11 -30.05 24.81 -66.15
N THR A 12 -29.20 24.53 -65.15
CA THR A 12 -27.76 24.83 -65.20
C THR A 12 -26.96 23.72 -64.51
N LEU A 13 -26.22 22.97 -65.33
CA LEU A 13 -25.19 22.02 -64.93
C LEU A 13 -24.05 22.74 -64.20
N LEU A 14 -23.66 22.25 -63.03
CA LEU A 14 -22.36 22.52 -62.41
C LEU A 14 -21.63 21.19 -62.23
N LEU A 15 -20.61 20.98 -63.05
CA LEU A 15 -19.63 19.91 -62.89
C LEU A 15 -18.79 20.20 -61.63
N ALA A 16 -18.90 19.35 -60.61
CA ALA A 16 -17.92 19.25 -59.54
C ALA A 16 -17.50 17.78 -59.44
N GLY A 17 -16.26 17.50 -59.83
CA GLY A 17 -15.70 16.16 -59.87
C GLY A 17 -15.59 15.55 -58.47
N CYS A 18 -16.08 14.32 -58.32
CA CYS A 18 -15.80 13.49 -57.17
C CYS A 18 -14.34 13.02 -57.26
N THR A 19 -13.47 13.62 -56.45
CA THR A 19 -12.18 13.02 -56.11
C THR A 19 -12.45 11.71 -55.39
N ALA A 20 -12.01 10.59 -55.96
CA ALA A 20 -12.03 9.31 -55.28
C ALA A 20 -11.07 9.38 -54.09
N GLU A 21 -11.63 9.35 -52.89
CA GLU A 21 -10.88 9.29 -51.64
C GLU A 21 -10.20 7.91 -51.52
N PRO A 22 -8.88 7.83 -51.33
CA PRO A 22 -8.22 6.55 -51.16
C PRO A 22 -8.68 5.89 -49.86
N ILE A 23 -9.26 4.70 -49.97
CA ILE A 23 -9.66 3.86 -48.84
C ILE A 23 -8.41 3.63 -47.96
N PRO A 24 -8.40 4.07 -46.69
CA PRO A 24 -7.31 3.75 -45.79
C PRO A 24 -7.28 2.24 -45.61
N ALA A 25 -6.13 1.63 -45.94
CA ALA A 25 -5.86 0.23 -45.68
C ALA A 25 -6.14 -0.06 -44.19
N ALA A 26 -6.93 -1.10 -43.93
CA ALA A 26 -7.28 -1.55 -42.59
C ALA A 26 -6.00 -1.70 -41.76
N ARG A 27 -5.93 -0.95 -40.66
CA ARG A 27 -4.85 -1.05 -39.67
C ARG A 27 -4.93 -2.44 -39.05
N PRO A 28 -3.82 -3.18 -38.92
CA PRO A 28 -3.81 -4.49 -38.26
C PRO A 28 -4.46 -4.36 -36.87
N THR A 29 -5.53 -5.10 -36.64
CA THR A 29 -6.16 -5.24 -35.32
C THR A 29 -5.09 -5.76 -34.38
N ALA A 30 -4.66 -4.93 -33.42
CA ALA A 30 -3.81 -5.38 -32.33
C ALA A 30 -4.52 -6.55 -31.62
N PRO A 31 -3.81 -7.63 -31.27
CA PRO A 31 -4.41 -8.70 -30.50
C PRO A 31 -5.02 -8.15 -29.21
N PRO A 32 -6.10 -8.74 -28.69
CA PRO A 32 -6.70 -8.31 -27.43
C PRO A 32 -5.62 -8.28 -26.35
N SER A 33 -5.44 -7.13 -25.70
CA SER A 33 -4.56 -7.05 -24.53
C SER A 33 -5.12 -8.00 -23.47
N GLU A 34 -4.40 -9.07 -23.18
CA GLU A 34 -4.73 -9.93 -22.04
C GLU A 34 -4.71 -9.05 -20.78
N PRO A 35 -5.77 -9.11 -19.94
CA PRO A 35 -5.74 -8.41 -18.67
C PRO A 35 -4.58 -8.95 -17.84
N PRO A 36 -3.89 -8.10 -17.05
CA PRO A 36 -2.84 -8.55 -16.16
C PRO A 36 -3.35 -9.70 -15.29
N VAL A 37 -2.60 -10.80 -15.22
CA VAL A 37 -2.88 -11.88 -14.27
C VAL A 37 -2.69 -11.29 -12.88
N GLU A 38 -3.80 -10.98 -12.20
CA GLU A 38 -3.75 -10.63 -10.78
C GLU A 38 -3.26 -11.87 -10.03
N LEU A 39 -2.05 -11.79 -9.46
CA LEU A 39 -1.57 -12.84 -8.58
C LEU A 39 -2.48 -12.85 -7.35
N ASP A 40 -3.14 -13.99 -7.15
CA ASP A 40 -4.02 -14.20 -6.01
C ASP A 40 -3.24 -13.95 -4.71
N THR A 41 -3.62 -12.89 -3.99
CA THR A 41 -2.94 -12.45 -2.77
C THR A 41 -3.66 -13.05 -1.58
N GLN A 42 -2.97 -13.91 -0.84
CA GLN A 42 -3.51 -14.55 0.34
C GLN A 42 -3.83 -13.53 1.44
N ASP A 43 -5.08 -13.44 1.86
CA ASP A 43 -5.48 -12.58 2.97
C ASP A 43 -5.19 -13.28 4.31
N CYS A 44 -4.22 -12.76 5.06
CA CYS A 44 -3.91 -13.20 6.43
C CYS A 44 -4.76 -12.47 7.48
N GLY A 45 -5.57 -11.49 7.06
CA GLY A 45 -6.59 -10.83 7.87
C GLY A 45 -6.32 -9.36 8.16
N ALA A 46 -7.31 -8.74 8.80
CA ALA A 46 -7.26 -7.39 9.32
C ALA A 46 -7.75 -7.39 10.78
N LEU A 47 -6.93 -6.86 11.68
CA LEU A 47 -7.19 -6.87 13.12
C LEU A 47 -7.23 -5.45 13.68
N SER A 48 -8.28 -5.15 14.45
CA SER A 48 -8.33 -3.96 15.31
C SER A 48 -8.28 -4.42 16.76
N LEU A 49 -7.15 -4.18 17.40
CA LEU A 49 -6.87 -4.65 18.76
C LEU A 49 -7.12 -3.53 19.77
N ARG A 50 -7.42 -3.92 21.01
CA ARG A 50 -7.42 -3.03 22.17
C ARG A 50 -6.03 -3.00 22.83
N LEU A 51 -5.82 -2.02 23.71
CA LEU A 51 -4.60 -1.95 24.50
C LEU A 51 -4.41 -3.25 25.30
N GLY A 52 -3.21 -3.83 25.23
CA GLY A 52 -2.87 -5.10 25.90
C GLY A 52 -3.42 -6.36 25.23
N GLN A 53 -4.13 -6.26 24.10
CA GLN A 53 -4.51 -7.44 23.33
C GLN A 53 -3.36 -7.95 22.47
N ASN A 54 -3.19 -9.27 22.46
CA ASN A 54 -2.20 -9.96 21.66
C ASN A 54 -2.74 -10.27 20.26
N VAL A 55 -1.86 -10.29 19.28
CA VAL A 55 -2.17 -10.75 17.93
C VAL A 55 -2.30 -12.28 17.97
N PRO A 56 -3.37 -12.89 17.40
CA PRO A 56 -3.47 -14.34 17.32
C PRO A 56 -2.30 -14.95 16.55
N ALA A 57 -1.66 -15.98 17.13
CA ALA A 57 -0.48 -16.61 16.52
C ALA A 57 -0.76 -17.15 15.11
N SER A 58 -1.99 -17.64 14.84
CA SER A 58 -2.39 -18.12 13.52
C SER A 58 -2.32 -17.06 12.42
N VAL A 59 -2.60 -15.80 12.77
CA VAL A 59 -2.54 -14.67 11.84
C VAL A 59 -1.09 -14.32 11.50
N LEU A 60 -0.19 -14.38 12.50
CA LEU A 60 1.24 -14.17 12.29
C LEU A 60 1.86 -15.32 11.48
N GLN A 61 1.46 -16.56 11.79
CA GLN A 61 1.93 -17.75 11.09
C GLN A 61 1.56 -17.71 9.60
N CYS A 62 0.38 -17.20 9.26
CA CYS A 62 -0.02 -17.00 7.87
C CYS A 62 1.01 -16.17 7.07
N VAL A 63 1.53 -15.08 7.65
CA VAL A 63 2.55 -14.23 7.01
C VAL A 63 3.87 -14.98 6.88
N ILE A 64 4.27 -15.71 7.91
CA ILE A 64 5.51 -16.51 7.92
C ILE A 64 5.45 -17.60 6.85
N ASP A 65 4.35 -18.35 6.79
CA ASP A 65 4.15 -19.42 5.81
C ASP A 65 4.10 -18.88 4.39
N ALA A 66 3.43 -17.74 4.19
CA ALA A 66 3.38 -17.07 2.89
C ALA A 66 4.77 -16.61 2.44
N ALA A 67 5.56 -16.00 3.34
CA ALA A 67 6.93 -15.59 3.05
C ALA A 67 7.84 -16.78 2.72
N GLY A 68 7.76 -17.86 3.51
CA GLY A 68 8.51 -19.09 3.26
C GLY A 68 8.12 -19.76 1.93
N ALA A 69 6.84 -19.72 1.58
CA ALA A 69 6.32 -20.25 0.32
C ALA A 69 6.43 -19.29 -0.86
N ARG A 70 6.95 -18.06 -0.66
CA ARG A 70 7.01 -16.99 -1.67
C ARG A 70 5.68 -16.71 -2.35
N ARG A 71 4.59 -16.77 -1.56
CA ARG A 71 3.25 -16.45 -2.02
C ARG A 71 2.88 -15.04 -1.59
N PRO A 72 2.30 -14.22 -2.49
CA PRO A 72 1.78 -12.92 -2.11
C PRO A 72 0.75 -13.07 -0.99
N ALA A 73 0.88 -12.25 0.05
CA ALA A 73 -0.05 -12.24 1.17
C ALA A 73 -0.13 -10.87 1.84
N ARG A 74 -1.22 -10.61 2.58
CA ARG A 74 -1.42 -9.34 3.27
C ARG A 74 -1.96 -9.52 4.69
N LEU A 75 -1.44 -8.74 5.63
CA LEU A 75 -1.96 -8.61 6.99
C LEU A 75 -2.02 -7.14 7.38
N VAL A 76 -3.08 -6.71 8.06
CA VAL A 76 -3.21 -5.38 8.65
C VAL A 76 -3.51 -5.49 10.13
N ILE A 77 -2.79 -4.73 10.96
CA ILE A 77 -3.00 -4.66 12.41
C ILE A 77 -3.10 -3.21 12.82
N THR A 78 -4.22 -2.82 13.41
CA THR A 78 -4.41 -1.53 14.06
C THR A 78 -4.42 -1.72 15.57
N ARG A 79 -3.63 -0.92 16.29
CA ARG A 79 -3.53 -0.93 17.75
C ARG A 79 -3.58 0.51 18.29
N PRO A 80 -4.16 0.74 19.47
CA PRO A 80 -4.01 2.01 20.15
C PRO A 80 -2.61 2.14 20.78
N THR A 81 -2.11 3.37 20.87
CA THR A 81 -1.03 3.74 21.78
C THR A 81 -1.53 3.71 23.23
N VAL A 82 -0.63 4.04 24.18
CA VAL A 82 -0.99 4.14 25.61
C VAL A 82 -2.00 5.28 25.83
N GLU A 83 -1.89 6.37 25.08
CA GLU A 83 -2.81 7.52 25.08
C GLU A 83 -4.14 7.23 24.37
N GLY A 84 -4.23 6.08 23.68
CA GLY A 84 -5.43 5.61 22.99
C GLY A 84 -5.49 5.96 21.50
N ASP A 85 -4.47 6.62 20.94
CA ASP A 85 -4.47 7.01 19.55
C ASP A 85 -4.14 5.79 18.66
N PRO A 86 -4.85 5.56 17.54
CA PRO A 86 -4.62 4.38 16.72
C PRO A 86 -3.38 4.54 15.84
N PHE A 87 -2.58 3.49 15.73
CA PHE A 87 -1.56 3.33 14.69
C PHE A 87 -1.75 2.00 13.96
N THR A 88 -1.43 1.97 12.67
CA THR A 88 -1.65 0.77 11.84
C THR A 88 -0.33 0.27 11.28
N THR A 89 -0.07 -1.03 11.40
CA THR A 89 1.02 -1.71 10.71
C THR A 89 0.44 -2.68 9.70
N SER A 90 0.86 -2.58 8.43
CA SER A 90 0.53 -3.56 7.40
C SER A 90 1.76 -4.32 6.94
N TYR A 91 1.59 -5.61 6.71
CA TYR A 91 2.58 -6.53 6.18
C TYR A 91 2.11 -7.00 4.81
N ALA A 92 2.92 -6.81 3.77
CA ALA A 92 2.67 -7.34 2.44
C ALA A 92 3.83 -8.24 2.02
N VAL A 93 3.54 -9.52 1.81
CA VAL A 93 4.52 -10.50 1.33
C VAL A 93 4.60 -10.41 -0.19
N ALA A 94 5.82 -10.31 -0.72
CA ALA A 94 6.09 -10.32 -2.16
C ALA A 94 6.46 -11.73 -2.66
N VAL A 95 6.48 -11.91 -3.98
CA VAL A 95 6.83 -13.17 -4.65
C VAL A 95 8.30 -13.61 -4.47
N ASP A 96 9.15 -12.75 -3.92
CA ASP A 96 10.52 -13.10 -3.54
C ASP A 96 10.63 -13.54 -2.06
N GLY A 97 9.50 -13.54 -1.33
CA GLY A 97 9.42 -13.87 0.09
C GLY A 97 9.80 -12.72 1.03
N ARG A 98 10.14 -11.53 0.51
CA ARG A 98 10.34 -10.34 1.34
C ARG A 98 8.99 -9.79 1.80
N VAL A 99 9.02 -9.10 2.93
CA VAL A 99 7.83 -8.50 3.55
C VAL A 99 8.00 -7.00 3.56
N GLU A 100 7.14 -6.29 2.84
CA GLU A 100 6.98 -4.85 3.01
C GLU A 100 6.22 -4.60 4.31
N VAL A 101 6.85 -3.87 5.23
CA VAL A 101 6.26 -3.44 6.49
C VAL A 101 5.98 -1.94 6.37
N THR A 102 4.71 -1.57 6.43
CA THR A 102 4.29 -0.16 6.41
C THR A 102 3.64 0.18 7.75
N THR A 103 4.17 1.20 8.41
CA THR A 103 3.63 1.76 9.65
C THR A 103 3.00 3.11 9.35
N ASP A 104 1.69 3.23 9.56
CA ASP A 104 0.93 4.47 9.46
C ASP A 104 0.64 5.00 10.87
N ALA A 105 1.36 6.07 11.23
CA ALA A 105 1.24 6.77 12.50
C ALA A 105 0.53 8.13 12.34
N ARG A 106 -0.16 8.38 11.22
CA ARG A 106 -0.83 9.69 10.98
C ARG A 106 -1.95 9.99 11.97
N ALA A 107 -2.56 8.95 12.54
CA ALA A 107 -3.63 9.07 13.54
C ALA A 107 -3.10 9.06 14.98
N ASP A 108 -1.80 8.83 15.18
CA ASP A 108 -1.12 8.95 16.46
C ASP A 108 -0.65 10.41 16.65
N ARG A 109 -1.26 11.13 17.61
CA ARG A 109 -0.99 12.56 17.80
C ARG A 109 0.38 12.83 18.40
N PHE A 110 0.98 11.82 19.04
CA PHE A 110 2.29 11.92 19.71
C PHE A 110 3.38 11.14 18.97
N GLY A 111 3.00 10.36 17.94
CA GLY A 111 3.90 9.61 17.07
C GLY A 111 4.58 10.47 16.01
N SER A 112 5.18 9.81 15.01
CA SER A 112 5.88 10.50 13.92
C SER A 112 4.94 11.34 13.04
N GLY A 113 3.63 11.04 13.06
CA GLY A 113 2.66 11.63 12.15
C GLY A 113 2.91 11.28 10.67
N GLN A 114 3.77 10.30 10.40
CA GLN A 114 4.18 9.88 9.06
C GLN A 114 3.71 8.47 8.75
N VAL A 115 3.85 8.12 7.47
CA VAL A 115 3.80 6.73 7.01
C VAL A 115 5.23 6.32 6.67
N GLU A 116 5.71 5.27 7.31
CA GLU A 116 7.05 4.72 7.11
C GLU A 116 6.95 3.34 6.49
N ARG A 117 7.81 3.06 5.51
CA ARG A 117 7.88 1.76 4.83
C ARG A 117 9.29 1.18 4.89
N GLN A 118 9.37 -0.12 5.12
CA GLN A 118 10.61 -0.89 5.09
C GLN A 118 10.40 -2.20 4.34
N THR A 119 11.47 -2.73 3.77
CA THR A 119 11.49 -4.09 3.20
C THR A 119 12.28 -5.00 4.13
N CYS A 120 11.63 -6.04 4.63
CA CYS A 120 12.18 -6.97 5.61
C CYS A 120 12.24 -8.42 5.09
N ALA A 121 13.03 -9.26 5.76
CA ALA A 121 13.18 -10.68 5.44
C ALA A 121 13.38 -11.53 6.71
N GLY A 122 13.04 -12.82 6.59
CA GLY A 122 13.12 -13.79 7.69
C GLY A 122 12.13 -13.48 8.82
N PRO A 123 10.81 -13.43 8.55
CA PRO A 123 9.82 -13.20 9.59
C PRO A 123 9.80 -14.36 10.59
N THR A 124 9.75 -14.02 11.88
CA THR A 124 9.53 -14.97 12.98
C THR A 124 8.54 -14.37 13.97
N VAL A 125 7.89 -15.22 14.77
CA VAL A 125 7.11 -14.74 15.92
C VAL A 125 8.07 -14.40 17.05
N GLN A 126 7.89 -13.24 17.66
CA GLN A 126 8.58 -12.82 18.88
C GLN A 126 7.55 -12.64 20.00
N ASP A 127 7.93 -13.13 21.18
CA ASP A 127 7.15 -13.14 22.42
C ASP A 127 5.70 -13.65 22.24
N ASP A 128 5.47 -14.51 21.25
CA ASP A 128 4.18 -15.11 20.86
C ASP A 128 3.10 -14.14 20.34
N HIS A 129 3.43 -12.86 20.11
CA HIS A 129 2.38 -11.86 19.78
C HIS A 129 2.78 -10.73 18.82
N TRP A 130 4.00 -10.75 18.26
CA TRP A 130 4.33 -9.88 17.12
C TRP A 130 5.31 -10.52 16.14
N LEU A 131 5.41 -9.96 14.93
CA LEU A 131 6.43 -10.35 13.95
C LEU A 131 7.74 -9.62 14.23
N SER A 132 8.83 -10.37 14.26
CA SER A 132 10.20 -9.86 14.16
C SER A 132 10.82 -10.30 12.84
N PHE A 133 11.88 -9.63 12.40
CA PHE A 133 12.56 -9.91 11.14
C PHE A 133 14.06 -9.99 11.35
N ALA A 134 14.71 -10.94 10.67
CA ALA A 134 16.16 -11.08 10.72
C ALA A 134 16.89 -9.87 10.14
N THR A 135 16.33 -9.27 9.08
CA THR A 135 16.89 -8.08 8.41
C THR A 135 15.80 -7.18 7.88
N CYS A 136 15.99 -5.87 7.97
CA CYS A 136 15.16 -4.84 7.33
C CYS A 136 16.03 -3.77 6.67
N SER A 137 15.50 -3.13 5.63
CA SER A 137 16.07 -1.90 5.06
C SER A 137 15.89 -0.73 6.02
N SER A 138 16.59 0.38 5.74
CA SER A 138 16.26 1.67 6.34
C SER A 138 14.80 2.06 6.02
N PRO A 139 14.10 2.76 6.93
CA PRO A 139 12.76 3.27 6.67
C PRO A 139 12.75 4.37 5.62
N GLU A 140 11.74 4.33 4.76
CA GLU A 140 11.41 5.36 3.79
C GLU A 140 10.08 6.03 4.16
N LEU A 141 10.02 7.36 4.05
CA LEU A 141 8.76 8.08 4.21
C LEU A 141 7.87 7.91 2.98
N VAL A 142 6.67 7.38 3.16
CA VAL A 142 5.70 7.21 2.08
C VAL A 142 5.00 8.55 1.82
N GLY A 143 5.16 9.08 0.60
CA GLY A 143 4.55 10.35 0.21
C GLY A 143 5.28 11.60 0.73
N GLY A 144 6.43 11.44 1.39
CA GLY A 144 7.31 12.54 1.77
C GLY A 144 8.00 13.13 0.53
N ASN A 145 7.69 14.38 0.20
CA ASN A 145 8.55 15.14 -0.70
C ASN A 145 9.86 15.39 0.06
N HIS A 146 11.04 15.07 -0.51
CA HIS A 146 12.37 15.24 0.10
C HIS A 146 12.70 16.71 0.42
N ARG A 147 11.95 17.34 1.32
CA ARG A 147 12.34 18.55 2.01
C ARG A 147 12.93 18.07 3.31
N ASN A 148 14.23 18.31 3.50
CA ASN A 148 14.96 18.05 4.73
C ASN A 148 14.14 18.51 5.95
N VAL A 149 13.38 17.59 6.54
CA VAL A 149 12.87 17.74 7.89
C VAL A 149 13.95 17.15 8.75
N GLY A 150 14.91 17.99 9.15
CA GLY A 150 15.90 17.61 10.14
C GLY A 150 15.18 17.18 11.41
N CYS A 151 15.50 15.99 11.90
CA CYS A 151 15.09 15.58 13.24
C CYS A 151 15.74 16.53 14.26
N PRO A 152 14.99 17.19 15.15
CA PRO A 152 15.57 17.68 16.39
C PRO A 152 15.65 16.50 17.35
N GLY A 153 16.76 15.76 17.31
CA GLY A 153 17.09 14.74 18.30
C GLY A 153 18.49 15.00 18.87
N PRO A 154 18.72 14.83 20.18
CA PRO A 154 20.06 14.88 20.74
C PRO A 154 20.79 13.54 20.53
N ASP A 155 22.09 13.68 20.26
CA ASP A 155 23.20 12.72 20.30
C ASP A 155 23.39 11.66 19.17
N PRO A 156 24.58 11.65 18.51
CA PRO A 156 24.97 10.68 17.51
C PRO A 156 25.67 9.48 18.19
N GLY A 157 24.97 8.36 18.36
CA GLY A 157 25.63 7.17 18.93
C GLY A 157 24.85 5.86 19.00
N ALA A 158 23.55 5.82 18.69
CA ALA A 158 22.76 4.59 18.83
C ALA A 158 22.62 3.83 17.50
N ASN A 159 23.54 2.91 17.23
CA ASN A 159 23.41 1.88 16.19
C ASN A 159 22.47 0.76 16.66
N MET A 160 21.18 1.08 16.83
CA MET A 160 20.12 0.10 17.09
C MET A 160 18.90 0.43 16.23
N CYS A 161 18.73 -0.28 15.12
CA CYS A 161 17.41 -0.43 14.49
C CYS A 161 16.57 -1.38 15.37
N ARG A 162 16.10 -0.87 16.51
CA ARG A 162 14.93 -1.44 17.16
C ARG A 162 13.72 -0.83 16.47
N VAL A 163 12.74 -1.64 16.11
CA VAL A 163 11.34 -1.17 16.15
C VAL A 163 11.01 -0.98 17.64
N SER A 164 11.64 0.02 18.26
CA SER A 164 11.34 0.46 19.62
C SER A 164 10.35 1.58 19.48
N LEU A 165 9.07 1.21 19.47
CA LEU A 165 8.10 2.04 20.15
C LEU A 165 8.56 2.06 21.61
N ALA A 166 9.08 3.20 22.07
CA ALA A 166 9.37 3.40 23.48
C ALA A 166 8.03 3.38 24.23
N LEU A 167 7.60 2.19 24.65
CA LEU A 167 6.67 2.03 25.76
C LEU A 167 7.38 2.59 26.99
N ALA A 168 6.87 3.68 27.54
CA ALA A 168 7.27 4.18 28.84
C ALA A 168 6.96 3.10 29.90
N VAL A 169 7.96 2.29 30.24
CA VAL A 169 7.91 1.43 31.43
C VAL A 169 8.29 2.31 32.62
N GLY A 170 7.29 3.00 33.18
CA GLY A 170 7.39 3.61 34.50
C GLY A 170 6.79 2.67 35.53
N GLY A 171 7.61 2.17 36.45
CA GLY A 171 7.13 1.36 37.57
C GLY A 171 8.27 0.80 38.41
N ALA A 172 8.68 1.57 39.42
CA ALA A 172 9.54 1.12 40.49
C ALA A 172 8.92 -0.06 41.25
N ASP A 173 9.73 -1.01 41.70
CA ASP A 173 9.50 -1.62 43.00
C ASP A 173 10.82 -2.05 43.65
N LEU A 174 11.06 -1.43 44.81
CA LEU A 174 11.88 -1.97 45.87
C LEU A 174 11.28 -3.32 46.29
N LEU A 175 12.11 -4.34 46.49
CA LEU A 175 12.19 -5.11 47.75
C LEU A 175 13.19 -6.27 47.58
N THR A 176 14.34 -6.07 48.21
CA THR A 176 15.33 -7.09 48.54
C THR A 176 14.85 -7.90 49.76
N THR A 177 15.39 -9.12 49.89
CA THR A 177 15.47 -10.05 51.05
C THR A 177 14.32 -11.04 51.28
N PRO A 178 14.59 -12.21 51.91
CA PRO A 178 15.81 -12.62 52.66
C PRO A 178 16.94 -13.26 51.84
#